data_AF-A0A3D5W4Z3-F1
#
_entry.id   AF-A0A3D5W4Z3-F1
#
_cell.length_a   1.000
_cell.length_b   1.000
_cell.length_c   1.000
_cell.angle_alpha   90.00
_cell.angle_beta   90.00
_cell.angle_gamma   90.00
#
_symmetry.space_group_name_H-M   'P 1'
#
loop_
_entity.id
_entity.type
_entity.pdbx_description
1 polymer ?
#
loop_
_entity_poly.entity_id
_entity_poly.type
_entity_poly.pdbx_seq_one_letter_code
_entity_poly.pdbx_strand_id
1 'polypeptide(L)'
;MRDDIQCTYTITLASVVLLGGVVIPGATHADIDIKETKDFITVSDSGNPILEYQRTCNPNKVYVSKLYTPSGLQVLLDSPADHVHHHGLMYALDSGKSTWWTDGEDKGKQVPAGKTKTEHDKQAAVIRQSLDWNTSAGKTILKESRTITAHRGKGLSATLLSWRTVLSVAGSDPAPLATRKHYAGLGIRFVRKMDKIGTFIFPDGSQSTSVRGTEKVTPAKWCAYVTRIDDKPVTVAMFSAPSNFRHPTFLFTMTAPFAYISATLNLYRQPYTLKPDASLDLTYGIAIFDGKRDGSVLERTYQKWLKLVRNRPAAAMRMDAKDHGIVLRYGDGPGRCDILGARDVWVFESGGSYYMHYDAAGSKGWLCSLAVSKDLLTWEKKG
;
A
#
# COMPACT_ATOMS: atom_id res chain seq x y z
N MET A 1 101.45 13.82 -3.18
CA MET A 1 102.19 12.61 -3.57
C MET A 1 101.43 11.44 -2.96
N ARG A 2 100.78 10.61 -3.80
CA ARG A 2 99.98 9.39 -3.49
C ARG A 2 98.71 9.65 -2.65
N ASP A 3 97.54 9.66 -3.30
CA ASP A 3 96.62 8.52 -3.51
C ASP A 3 95.87 8.15 -2.23
N ASP A 4 94.57 8.43 -2.19
CA ASP A 4 93.54 7.38 -2.03
C ASP A 4 92.13 7.98 -2.14
N ILE A 5 91.43 7.57 -3.20
CA ILE A 5 90.02 7.83 -3.45
C ILE A 5 89.23 6.72 -2.73
N GLN A 6 88.50 7.06 -1.68
CA GLN A 6 87.43 6.18 -1.17
C GLN A 6 86.09 6.62 -1.76
N CYS A 7 85.55 5.75 -2.61
CA CYS A 7 84.23 5.88 -3.23
C CYS A 7 83.18 5.30 -2.28
N THR A 8 82.39 6.17 -1.64
CA THR A 8 81.27 5.76 -0.78
C THR A 8 80.01 5.63 -1.64
N TYR A 9 79.52 4.41 -1.82
CA TYR A 9 78.24 4.14 -2.50
C TYR A 9 77.07 4.47 -1.57
N THR A 10 76.33 5.54 -1.88
CA THR A 10 75.03 5.82 -1.26
C THR A 10 73.94 5.09 -2.06
N ILE A 11 73.42 3.99 -1.51
CA ILE A 11 72.25 3.30 -2.06
C ILE A 11 71.00 4.05 -1.58
N THR A 12 70.42 4.87 -2.45
CA THR A 12 69.09 5.46 -2.24
C THR A 12 68.03 4.42 -2.59
N LEU A 13 67.46 3.75 -1.59
CA LEU A 13 66.26 2.93 -1.78
C LEU A 13 65.06 3.87 -2.01
N ALA A 14 64.58 3.95 -3.25
CA ALA A 14 63.30 4.57 -3.57
C ALA A 14 62.18 3.58 -3.25
N SER A 15 61.51 3.77 -2.11
CA SER A 15 60.30 3.04 -1.77
C SER A 15 59.15 3.51 -2.67
N VAL A 16 58.82 2.73 -3.70
CA VAL A 16 57.59 2.90 -4.47
C VAL A 16 56.43 2.42 -3.59
N VAL A 17 55.73 3.36 -2.95
CA VAL A 17 54.44 3.08 -2.33
C VAL A 17 53.40 3.05 -3.44
N LEU A 18 53.06 1.85 -3.91
CA LEU A 18 51.84 1.61 -4.68
C LEU A 18 50.65 1.86 -3.74
N LEU A 19 50.09 3.07 -3.80
CA LEU A 19 48.75 3.36 -3.29
C LEU A 19 47.76 2.57 -4.15
N GLY A 20 47.53 1.31 -3.79
CA GLY A 20 46.40 0.54 -4.27
C GLY A 20 45.14 1.28 -3.83
N GLY A 21 44.49 1.96 -4.77
CA GLY A 21 43.19 2.55 -4.56
C GLY A 21 42.22 1.43 -4.19
N VAL A 22 41.93 1.29 -2.90
CA VAL A 22 40.77 0.55 -2.46
C VAL A 22 39.58 1.35 -2.98
N VAL A 23 38.98 0.86 -4.06
CA VAL A 23 37.60 1.24 -4.41
C VAL A 23 36.75 0.68 -3.28
N ILE A 24 36.56 1.50 -2.24
CA ILE A 24 35.49 1.27 -1.29
C ILE A 24 34.22 1.31 -2.16
N PRO A 25 33.44 0.22 -2.24
CA PRO A 25 32.15 0.30 -2.91
C PRO A 25 31.41 1.45 -2.23
N GLY A 26 31.14 2.51 -2.98
CA GLY A 26 30.40 3.65 -2.47
C GLY A 26 29.15 3.10 -1.80
N ALA A 27 28.87 3.58 -0.57
CA ALA A 27 27.69 3.19 0.19
C ALA A 27 26.52 3.08 -0.79
N THR A 28 26.01 1.85 -0.98
CA THR A 28 24.84 1.60 -1.81
C THR A 28 23.81 2.61 -1.34
N HIS A 29 23.40 3.52 -2.23
CA HIS A 29 22.35 4.46 -1.90
C HIS A 29 21.21 3.63 -1.35
N ALA A 30 20.82 3.94 -0.12
CA ALA A 30 19.75 3.21 0.52
C ALA A 30 18.51 3.53 -0.31
N ASP A 31 18.08 2.63 -1.16
CA ASP A 31 17.04 2.86 -2.16
C ASP A 31 16.01 1.74 -2.10
N ILE A 32 14.75 2.15 -2.22
CA ILE A 32 13.64 1.23 -2.41
C ILE A 32 13.68 0.77 -3.85
N ASP A 33 13.58 -0.54 -4.07
CA ASP A 33 13.51 -1.14 -5.40
C ASP A 33 12.21 -1.92 -5.57
N ILE A 34 11.63 -1.82 -6.77
CA ILE A 34 10.42 -2.55 -7.17
C ILE A 34 10.75 -3.38 -8.41
N LYS A 35 10.63 -4.72 -8.29
CA LYS A 35 10.73 -5.63 -9.44
C LYS A 35 9.39 -6.25 -9.74
N GLU A 36 9.01 -6.24 -11.01
CA GLU A 36 7.75 -6.77 -11.49
C GLU A 36 7.96 -7.97 -12.41
N THR A 37 7.24 -9.05 -12.15
CA THR A 37 7.06 -10.18 -13.06
C THR A 37 5.59 -10.26 -13.45
N LYS A 38 5.19 -11.19 -14.32
CA LYS A 38 3.77 -11.38 -14.66
C LYS A 38 2.88 -11.47 -13.41
N ASP A 39 3.26 -12.33 -12.47
CA ASP A 39 2.40 -12.69 -11.34
C ASP A 39 2.75 -11.98 -10.03
N PHE A 40 3.97 -11.42 -9.93
CA PHE A 40 4.46 -10.84 -8.68
C PHE A 40 4.97 -9.41 -8.83
N ILE A 41 4.76 -8.62 -7.79
CA ILE A 41 5.50 -7.38 -7.53
C ILE A 41 6.30 -7.60 -6.24
N THR A 42 7.61 -7.42 -6.31
CA THR A 42 8.51 -7.53 -5.15
C THR A 42 9.04 -6.15 -4.80
N VAL A 43 9.09 -5.86 -3.49
CA VAL A 43 9.66 -4.62 -2.95
C VAL A 43 10.81 -4.98 -2.05
N SER A 44 11.93 -4.27 -2.20
CA SER A 44 13.09 -4.38 -1.32
C SER A 44 13.61 -3.00 -0.93
N ASP A 45 14.35 -2.91 0.18
CA ASP A 45 15.06 -1.70 0.59
C ASP A 45 16.53 -2.03 0.82
N SER A 46 17.41 -1.40 0.05
CA SER A 46 18.86 -1.60 0.12
C SER A 46 19.24 -3.09 -0.04
N GLY A 47 18.55 -3.79 -0.94
CA GLY A 47 18.71 -5.23 -1.19
C GLY A 47 17.98 -6.16 -0.21
N ASN A 48 17.46 -5.65 0.91
CA ASN A 48 16.71 -6.46 1.87
C ASN A 48 15.24 -6.60 1.44
N PRO A 49 14.67 -7.82 1.40
CA PRO A 49 13.30 -8.01 0.97
C PRO A 49 12.31 -7.38 1.97
N ILE A 50 11.31 -6.68 1.46
CA ILE A 50 10.19 -6.14 2.27
C ILE A 50 8.97 -7.03 2.07
N LEU A 51 8.49 -7.15 0.83
CA LEU A 51 7.28 -7.90 0.51
C LEU A 51 7.32 -8.48 -0.91
N GLU A 52 6.52 -9.52 -1.10
CA GLU A 52 6.10 -10.04 -2.41
C GLU A 52 4.57 -9.98 -2.47
N TYR A 53 4.06 -9.36 -3.54
CA TYR A 53 2.63 -9.22 -3.80
C TYR A 53 2.24 -10.08 -4.99
N GLN A 54 1.42 -11.09 -4.74
CA GLN A 54 0.74 -11.90 -5.75
C GLN A 54 -0.31 -11.02 -6.41
N ARG A 55 0.02 -10.41 -7.56
CA ARG A 55 -0.82 -9.41 -8.25
C ARG A 55 -1.84 -10.02 -9.21
N THR A 56 -1.67 -11.29 -9.57
CA THR A 56 -2.63 -12.06 -10.38
C THR A 56 -3.39 -13.04 -9.49
N CYS A 57 -4.60 -13.39 -9.92
CA CYS A 57 -5.49 -14.27 -9.19
C CYS A 57 -4.87 -15.67 -9.02
N ASN A 58 -4.62 -16.10 -7.77
CA ASN A 58 -3.98 -17.39 -7.47
C ASN A 58 -4.69 -18.17 -6.34
N PRO A 59 -5.50 -19.20 -6.67
CA PRO A 59 -6.27 -19.26 -7.90
C PRO A 59 -7.45 -18.27 -7.88
N ASN A 60 -7.84 -17.77 -6.71
CA ASN A 60 -9.06 -16.96 -6.50
C ASN A 60 -8.80 -15.57 -5.89
N LYS A 61 -7.59 -15.31 -5.40
CA LYS A 61 -7.28 -14.12 -4.60
C LYS A 61 -6.00 -13.45 -5.06
N VAL A 62 -5.86 -12.19 -4.66
CA VAL A 62 -4.68 -11.35 -4.83
C VAL A 62 -4.27 -10.89 -3.43
N TYR A 63 -3.01 -11.06 -3.04
CA TYR A 63 -2.59 -10.95 -1.64
C TYR A 63 -1.08 -10.71 -1.52
N VAL A 64 -0.61 -10.34 -0.33
CA VAL A 64 0.83 -10.30 -0.03
C VAL A 64 1.25 -11.72 0.36
N SER A 65 2.02 -12.38 -0.52
CA SER A 65 2.47 -13.77 -0.36
C SER A 65 3.65 -13.88 0.59
N LYS A 66 4.52 -12.86 0.61
CA LYS A 66 5.67 -12.80 1.52
C LYS A 66 5.81 -11.43 2.13
N LEU A 67 6.24 -11.41 3.38
CA LEU A 67 6.50 -10.21 4.16
C LEU A 67 7.58 -10.53 5.18
N TYR A 68 8.53 -9.62 5.33
CA TYR A 68 9.78 -9.88 6.04
C TYR A 68 10.00 -8.91 7.20
N THR A 69 10.67 -9.36 8.26
CA THR A 69 11.27 -8.47 9.26
C THR A 69 12.45 -7.69 8.66
N PRO A 70 12.94 -6.62 9.29
CA PRO A 70 14.13 -5.90 8.83
C PRO A 70 15.38 -6.80 8.67
N SER A 71 15.55 -7.83 9.51
CA SER A 71 16.64 -8.82 9.37
C SER A 71 16.38 -9.91 8.33
N GLY A 72 15.24 -9.88 7.62
CA GLY A 72 14.93 -10.80 6.53
C GLY A 72 14.18 -12.08 6.94
N LEU A 73 13.54 -12.12 8.11
CA LEU A 73 12.71 -13.26 8.51
C LEU A 73 11.34 -13.19 7.85
N GLN A 74 10.99 -14.19 7.05
CA GLN A 74 9.68 -14.30 6.39
C GLN A 74 8.62 -14.78 7.39
N VAL A 75 7.47 -14.09 7.47
CA VAL A 75 6.45 -14.37 8.51
C VAL A 75 5.13 -14.96 7.99
N LEU A 76 4.91 -15.02 6.67
CA LEU A 76 3.62 -15.37 6.07
C LEU A 76 3.58 -16.78 5.51
N LEU A 77 2.47 -17.48 5.66
CA LEU A 77 2.25 -18.79 5.06
C LEU A 77 1.12 -18.72 4.04
N ASP A 78 1.38 -19.25 2.85
CA ASP A 78 0.43 -19.28 1.75
C ASP A 78 -0.16 -20.68 1.57
N SER A 79 -1.49 -20.75 1.50
CA SER A 79 -2.32 -21.91 1.17
C SER A 79 -1.81 -23.24 1.74
N PRO A 80 -1.64 -23.38 3.07
CA PRO A 80 -1.18 -24.64 3.65
C PRO A 80 -2.24 -25.73 3.43
N ALA A 81 -1.82 -26.97 3.18
CA ALA A 81 -2.71 -28.09 2.82
C ALA A 81 -3.85 -28.34 3.81
N ASP A 82 -3.64 -28.07 5.11
CA ASP A 82 -4.65 -28.20 6.16
C ASP A 82 -5.68 -27.05 6.16
N HIS A 83 -5.36 -25.90 5.55
CA HIS A 83 -6.18 -24.69 5.49
C HIS A 83 -5.96 -23.92 4.18
N VAL A 84 -6.29 -24.56 3.05
CA VAL A 84 -5.94 -24.10 1.68
C VAL A 84 -6.44 -22.69 1.34
N HIS A 85 -7.49 -22.20 2.00
CA HIS A 85 -8.06 -20.89 1.74
C HIS A 85 -7.32 -19.73 2.41
N HIS A 86 -6.35 -20.01 3.29
CA HIS A 86 -5.55 -19.01 3.98
C HIS A 86 -4.33 -18.60 3.17
N HIS A 87 -4.29 -17.35 2.69
CA HIS A 87 -3.19 -16.82 1.88
C HIS A 87 -2.51 -15.65 2.57
N GLY A 88 -1.26 -15.85 3.02
CA GLY A 88 -0.36 -14.81 3.54
C GLY A 88 -1.07 -13.67 4.30
N LEU A 89 -0.98 -12.46 3.77
CA LEU A 89 -1.80 -11.31 4.17
C LEU A 89 -2.85 -11.03 3.08
N MET A 90 -4.10 -11.35 3.37
CA MET A 90 -5.23 -11.26 2.42
C MET A 90 -6.39 -10.47 3.00
N TYR A 91 -7.14 -9.79 2.13
CA TYR A 91 -8.42 -9.19 2.46
C TYR A 91 -9.55 -9.89 1.71
N ALA A 92 -10.58 -10.35 2.41
CA ALA A 92 -11.76 -10.95 1.79
C ALA A 92 -12.99 -10.85 2.72
N LEU A 93 -14.18 -10.88 2.12
CA LEU A 93 -15.48 -10.87 2.81
C LEU A 93 -16.43 -11.87 2.15
N ASP A 94 -17.63 -11.99 2.71
CA ASP A 94 -18.76 -12.74 2.16
C ASP A 94 -19.91 -11.78 1.87
N SER A 95 -20.70 -12.06 0.82
CA SER A 95 -21.90 -11.28 0.49
C SER A 95 -22.99 -12.16 -0.13
N GLY A 96 -24.20 -12.11 0.46
CA GLY A 96 -25.29 -13.00 0.07
C GLY A 96 -24.87 -14.46 0.18
N LYS A 97 -24.94 -15.21 -0.93
CA LYS A 97 -24.43 -16.58 -1.01
C LYS A 97 -22.93 -16.65 -1.32
N SER A 98 -22.35 -15.60 -1.92
CA SER A 98 -20.97 -15.62 -2.40
C SER A 98 -19.96 -15.44 -1.29
N THR A 99 -18.83 -16.15 -1.39
CA THR A 99 -17.70 -16.02 -0.46
C THR A 99 -16.40 -15.79 -1.21
N TRP A 100 -15.65 -14.75 -0.83
CA TRP A 100 -14.25 -14.58 -1.27
C TRP A 100 -13.27 -15.04 -0.20
N TRP A 101 -13.77 -15.55 0.93
CA TRP A 101 -12.95 -15.99 2.06
C TRP A 101 -12.55 -17.48 1.94
N THR A 102 -13.50 -18.35 1.58
CA THR A 102 -13.30 -19.82 1.51
C THR A 102 -13.39 -20.35 0.09
N ASP A 103 -12.76 -21.50 -0.18
CA ASP A 103 -12.72 -22.12 -1.52
C ASP A 103 -13.84 -23.16 -1.78
N GLY A 104 -15.00 -23.00 -1.14
CA GLY A 104 -16.17 -23.88 -1.28
C GLY A 104 -16.92 -23.76 -2.62
N GLU A 105 -18.17 -24.22 -2.65
CA GLU A 105 -19.03 -24.15 -3.84
C GLU A 105 -19.30 -22.70 -4.29
N ASP A 106 -19.67 -21.84 -3.35
CA ASP A 106 -19.97 -20.43 -3.60
C ASP A 106 -18.74 -19.51 -3.71
N LYS A 107 -17.55 -20.08 -3.97
CA LYS A 107 -16.30 -19.32 -4.03
C LYS A 107 -16.33 -18.31 -5.19
N GLY A 108 -16.11 -17.05 -4.85
CA GLY A 108 -15.85 -15.98 -5.80
C GLY A 108 -14.36 -15.83 -6.10
N LYS A 109 -14.04 -14.90 -7.01
CA LYS A 109 -12.68 -14.52 -7.38
C LYS A 109 -12.47 -13.02 -7.27
N GLN A 110 -11.28 -12.62 -6.82
CA GLN A 110 -10.78 -11.24 -6.90
C GLN A 110 -9.93 -11.12 -8.16
N VAL A 111 -10.48 -10.49 -9.19
CA VAL A 111 -9.87 -10.42 -10.52
C VAL A 111 -9.27 -9.02 -10.74
N PRO A 112 -7.98 -8.90 -11.11
CA PRO A 112 -7.40 -7.63 -11.53
C PRO A 112 -8.21 -6.93 -12.62
N ALA A 113 -8.63 -5.71 -12.34
CA ALA A 113 -9.33 -4.82 -13.27
C ALA A 113 -8.35 -3.74 -13.76
N GLY A 114 -7.80 -3.93 -14.96
CA GLY A 114 -6.80 -3.01 -15.54
C GLY A 114 -5.38 -3.23 -15.02
N LYS A 115 -4.49 -2.26 -15.31
CA LYS A 115 -3.05 -2.35 -15.00
C LYS A 115 -2.76 -1.97 -13.55
N THR A 116 -2.03 -2.83 -12.84
CA THR A 116 -1.44 -2.49 -11.53
C THR A 116 -0.42 -1.36 -11.69
N LYS A 117 -0.51 -0.33 -10.85
CA LYS A 117 0.42 0.80 -10.84
C LYS A 117 1.37 0.69 -9.65
N THR A 118 2.64 0.95 -9.88
CA THR A 118 3.69 1.00 -8.86
C THR A 118 4.38 2.37 -8.90
N GLU A 119 4.76 2.87 -7.74
CA GLU A 119 5.58 4.08 -7.59
C GLU A 119 6.45 3.91 -6.34
N HIS A 120 7.61 4.55 -6.33
CA HIS A 120 8.42 4.65 -5.11
C HIS A 120 9.17 5.97 -5.05
N ASP A 121 9.54 6.37 -3.85
CA ASP A 121 10.45 7.46 -3.55
C ASP A 121 11.33 7.09 -2.34
N LYS A 122 12.00 8.07 -1.74
CA LYS A 122 12.86 7.85 -0.57
C LYS A 122 12.09 7.47 0.71
N GLN A 123 10.77 7.63 0.72
CA GLN A 123 9.90 7.45 1.88
C GLN A 123 8.95 6.26 1.73
N ALA A 124 8.64 5.78 0.53
CA ALA A 124 7.76 4.63 0.38
C ALA A 124 7.87 3.95 -0.99
N ALA A 125 7.46 2.68 -1.03
CA ALA A 125 6.97 2.01 -2.24
C ALA A 125 5.46 1.83 -2.14
N VAL A 126 4.74 2.10 -3.23
CA VAL A 126 3.28 2.02 -3.30
C VAL A 126 2.87 1.13 -4.47
N ILE A 127 1.96 0.20 -4.20
CA ILE A 127 1.28 -0.65 -5.18
C ILE A 127 -0.19 -0.28 -5.17
N ARG A 128 -0.77 0.07 -6.34
CA ARG A 128 -2.20 0.33 -6.51
C ARG A 128 -2.80 -0.64 -7.52
N GLN A 129 -3.90 -1.26 -7.14
CA GLN A 129 -4.61 -2.21 -7.98
C GLN A 129 -6.11 -2.07 -7.84
N SER A 130 -6.82 -2.09 -8.97
CA SER A 130 -8.28 -2.24 -8.99
C SER A 130 -8.64 -3.71 -9.14
N LEU A 131 -9.67 -4.17 -8.43
CA LEU A 131 -10.12 -5.56 -8.46
C LEU A 131 -11.63 -5.62 -8.64
N ASP A 132 -12.08 -6.52 -9.51
CA ASP A 132 -13.47 -6.94 -9.63
C ASP A 132 -13.69 -8.20 -8.78
N TRP A 133 -14.68 -8.16 -7.90
CA TRP A 133 -15.04 -9.29 -7.04
C TRP A 133 -16.21 -10.04 -7.69
N ASN A 134 -15.86 -11.13 -8.36
CA ASN A 134 -16.78 -11.95 -9.14
C ASN A 134 -17.33 -13.09 -8.29
N THR A 135 -18.63 -13.36 -8.42
CA THR A 135 -19.27 -14.55 -7.83
C THR A 135 -18.83 -15.82 -8.55
N SER A 136 -19.19 -17.00 -8.03
CA SER A 136 -18.96 -18.30 -8.69
C SER A 136 -19.64 -18.38 -10.08
N ALA A 137 -20.73 -17.63 -10.29
CA ALA A 137 -21.44 -17.50 -11.56
C ALA A 137 -20.82 -16.45 -12.51
N GLY A 138 -19.71 -15.80 -12.14
CA GLY A 138 -19.01 -14.82 -12.97
C GLY A 138 -19.57 -13.39 -12.92
N LYS A 139 -20.62 -13.11 -12.13
CA LYS A 139 -21.15 -11.74 -11.95
C LYS A 139 -20.23 -10.94 -11.03
N THR A 140 -19.78 -9.76 -11.45
CA THR A 140 -19.11 -8.80 -10.56
C THR A 140 -20.14 -8.12 -9.64
N ILE A 141 -19.94 -8.18 -8.33
CA ILE A 141 -20.85 -7.51 -7.37
C ILE A 141 -20.17 -6.43 -6.53
N LEU A 142 -18.86 -6.54 -6.30
CA LEU A 142 -18.06 -5.50 -5.64
C LEU A 142 -16.90 -5.10 -6.55
N LYS A 143 -16.52 -3.83 -6.45
CA LYS A 143 -15.28 -3.28 -7.01
C LYS A 143 -14.40 -2.81 -5.86
N GLU A 144 -13.10 -3.04 -5.98
CA GLU A 144 -12.12 -2.65 -4.99
C GLU A 144 -11.06 -1.75 -5.62
N SER A 145 -10.71 -0.65 -4.94
CA SER A 145 -9.45 0.05 -5.14
C SER A 145 -8.53 -0.25 -3.97
N ARG A 146 -7.48 -1.03 -4.22
CA ARG A 146 -6.49 -1.44 -3.21
C ARG A 146 -5.22 -0.63 -3.35
N THR A 147 -4.70 -0.16 -2.22
CA THR A 147 -3.38 0.46 -2.11
C THR A 147 -2.58 -0.24 -1.01
N ILE A 148 -1.41 -0.76 -1.38
CA ILE A 148 -0.41 -1.29 -0.43
C ILE A 148 0.76 -0.31 -0.42
N THR A 149 1.21 0.09 0.76
CA THR A 149 2.33 1.02 0.91
C THR A 149 3.35 0.43 1.86
N ALA A 150 4.55 0.16 1.37
CA ALA A 150 5.72 -0.12 2.21
C ALA A 150 6.36 1.21 2.61
N HIS A 151 6.30 1.54 3.89
CA HIS A 151 6.82 2.79 4.41
C HIS A 151 8.30 2.67 4.75
N ARG A 152 9.02 3.75 4.49
CA ARG A 152 10.41 3.96 4.83
C ARG A 152 10.57 5.31 5.51
N GLY A 153 11.45 5.36 6.49
CA GLY A 153 11.71 6.60 7.20
C GLY A 153 12.69 6.42 8.33
N LYS A 154 13.39 7.51 8.67
CA LYS A 154 14.34 7.51 9.79
C LYS A 154 13.61 7.13 11.08
N GLY A 155 14.12 6.09 11.77
CA GLY A 155 13.57 5.64 13.04
C GLY A 155 12.33 4.76 12.96
N LEU A 156 12.05 4.15 11.79
CA LEU A 156 11.22 2.95 11.70
C LEU A 156 12.09 1.73 12.04
N SER A 157 11.83 1.10 13.19
CA SER A 157 12.52 -0.12 13.63
C SER A 157 11.80 -1.40 13.20
N ALA A 158 10.88 -1.29 12.25
CA ALA A 158 10.03 -2.36 11.74
C ALA A 158 9.87 -2.21 10.24
N THR A 159 9.64 -3.33 9.58
CA THR A 159 8.95 -3.32 8.28
C THR A 159 7.52 -2.86 8.52
N LEU A 160 7.15 -1.71 7.98
CA LEU A 160 5.84 -1.10 8.19
C LEU A 160 5.08 -1.00 6.87
N LEU A 161 3.95 -1.71 6.78
CA LEU A 161 3.03 -1.65 5.65
C LEU A 161 1.74 -0.92 6.01
N SER A 162 1.16 -0.18 5.06
CA SER A 162 -0.27 0.14 5.05
C SER A 162 -0.99 -0.68 4.00
N TRP A 163 -2.17 -1.16 4.36
CA TRP A 163 -3.16 -1.73 3.45
C TRP A 163 -4.40 -0.85 3.49
N ARG A 164 -4.74 -0.24 2.36
CA ARG A 164 -6.02 0.47 2.17
C ARG A 164 -6.85 -0.25 1.13
N THR A 165 -8.12 -0.48 1.45
CA THR A 165 -9.12 -1.03 0.53
C THR A 165 -10.32 -0.10 0.51
N VAL A 166 -10.75 0.30 -0.69
CA VAL A 166 -12.01 1.03 -0.91
C VAL A 166 -12.92 0.12 -1.70
N LEU A 167 -13.99 -0.37 -1.06
CA LEU A 167 -15.00 -1.23 -1.68
C LEU A 167 -16.24 -0.42 -2.04
N SER A 168 -16.74 -0.62 -3.26
CA SER A 168 -18.06 -0.17 -3.70
C SER A 168 -18.79 -1.33 -4.36
N VAL A 169 -20.11 -1.21 -4.54
CA VAL A 169 -20.83 -2.17 -5.39
C VAL A 169 -20.54 -1.88 -6.87
N ALA A 170 -20.69 -2.90 -7.71
CA ALA A 170 -20.39 -2.80 -9.14
C ALA A 170 -21.53 -2.19 -9.98
N GLY A 171 -22.77 -2.16 -9.45
CA GLY A 171 -23.98 -1.69 -10.14
C GLY A 171 -25.00 -1.06 -9.18
N SER A 172 -26.28 -1.11 -9.53
CA SER A 172 -27.37 -0.51 -8.74
C SER A 172 -27.89 -1.37 -7.59
N ASP A 173 -27.50 -2.66 -7.54
CA ASP A 173 -27.94 -3.57 -6.48
C ASP A 173 -27.09 -3.37 -5.22
N PRO A 174 -27.68 -3.15 -4.04
CA PRO A 174 -26.94 -3.16 -2.78
C PRO A 174 -26.30 -4.53 -2.52
N ALA A 175 -25.11 -4.55 -1.90
CA ALA A 175 -24.42 -5.78 -1.52
C ALA A 175 -24.62 -6.08 -0.03
N PRO A 176 -25.37 -7.14 0.34
CA PRO A 176 -25.53 -7.55 1.73
C PRO A 176 -24.26 -8.27 2.20
N LEU A 177 -23.45 -7.61 3.01
CA LEU A 177 -22.24 -8.18 3.60
C LEU A 177 -22.61 -8.87 4.93
N ALA A 178 -22.42 -10.18 4.96
CA ALA A 178 -22.71 -11.03 6.12
C ALA A 178 -21.86 -12.29 6.02
N THR A 179 -21.40 -12.83 7.15
CA THR A 179 -20.66 -14.09 7.18
C THR A 179 -21.02 -14.86 8.44
N ARG A 180 -20.82 -16.18 8.45
CA ARG A 180 -20.84 -16.98 9.68
C ARG A 180 -19.47 -17.07 10.36
N LYS A 181 -18.43 -16.51 9.73
CA LYS A 181 -17.03 -16.64 10.15
C LYS A 181 -16.67 -15.48 11.07
N HIS A 182 -16.00 -15.77 12.18
CA HIS A 182 -15.62 -14.75 13.16
C HIS A 182 -14.46 -13.86 12.70
N TYR A 183 -13.82 -14.18 11.57
CA TYR A 183 -12.50 -13.69 11.21
C TYR A 183 -12.37 -13.22 9.75
N ALA A 184 -13.48 -13.04 9.02
CA ALA A 184 -13.43 -12.45 7.67
C ALA A 184 -13.09 -10.95 7.73
N GLY A 185 -12.17 -10.50 6.87
CA GLY A 185 -11.61 -9.14 6.90
C GLY A 185 -10.19 -9.09 6.33
N LEU A 186 -9.28 -8.34 6.97
CA LEU A 186 -7.84 -8.40 6.66
C LEU A 186 -7.16 -9.43 7.56
N GLY A 187 -6.82 -10.60 7.02
CA GLY A 187 -6.25 -11.72 7.78
C GLY A 187 -4.76 -11.93 7.54
N ILE A 188 -4.03 -12.37 8.58
CA ILE A 188 -2.62 -12.77 8.52
C ILE A 188 -2.48 -14.24 8.90
N ARG A 189 -2.07 -15.06 7.93
CA ARG A 189 -1.63 -16.45 8.15
C ARG A 189 -0.13 -16.49 8.40
N PHE A 190 0.28 -16.86 9.60
CA PHE A 190 1.69 -16.98 9.96
C PHE A 190 2.32 -18.31 9.52
N VAL A 191 3.65 -18.32 9.37
CA VAL A 191 4.44 -19.56 9.21
C VAL A 191 4.26 -20.51 10.38
N ARG A 192 4.26 -21.82 10.11
CA ARG A 192 4.00 -22.86 11.13
C ARG A 192 4.90 -22.78 12.36
N LYS A 193 6.14 -22.28 12.18
CA LYS A 193 7.09 -22.05 13.28
C LYS A 193 6.57 -21.10 14.36
N MET A 194 5.58 -20.26 14.04
CA MET A 194 4.97 -19.31 14.94
C MET A 194 3.68 -19.86 15.60
N ASP A 195 3.21 -21.05 15.23
CA ASP A 195 1.95 -21.58 15.74
C ASP A 195 2.03 -21.95 17.23
N LYS A 196 0.99 -21.59 18.00
CA LYS A 196 0.79 -21.98 19.41
C LYS A 196 1.83 -21.50 20.44
N ILE A 197 2.92 -20.83 20.03
CA ILE A 197 4.05 -20.51 20.93
C ILE A 197 4.14 -19.05 21.38
N GLY A 198 3.40 -18.15 20.75
CA GLY A 198 3.42 -16.72 21.05
C GLY A 198 2.22 -16.23 21.88
N THR A 199 2.23 -14.93 22.18
CA THR A 199 1.21 -14.26 22.98
C THR A 199 0.65 -13.05 22.24
N PHE A 200 -0.67 -12.88 22.31
CA PHE A 200 -1.32 -11.66 21.80
C PHE A 200 -1.32 -10.57 22.87
N ILE A 201 -0.98 -9.36 22.45
CA ILE A 201 -1.02 -8.15 23.27
C ILE A 201 -1.91 -7.10 22.62
N PHE A 202 -2.59 -6.33 23.46
CA PHE A 202 -3.55 -5.29 23.09
C PHE A 202 -3.26 -4.03 23.92
N PRO A 203 -3.78 -2.85 23.53
CA PRO A 203 -3.76 -1.67 24.38
C PRO A 203 -4.47 -1.94 25.70
N ASP A 204 -4.02 -1.28 26.77
CA ASP A 204 -4.64 -1.36 28.09
C ASP A 204 -6.15 -1.03 28.03
N GLY A 205 -6.95 -1.76 28.82
CA GLY A 205 -8.40 -1.60 28.86
C GLY A 205 -9.17 -2.33 27.73
N SER A 206 -8.48 -2.97 26.79
CA SER A 206 -9.14 -3.78 25.75
C SER A 206 -9.82 -5.01 26.35
N GLN A 207 -11.11 -5.20 26.05
CA GLN A 207 -11.89 -6.34 26.55
C GLN A 207 -12.06 -7.40 25.46
N SER A 208 -11.48 -8.57 25.67
CA SER A 208 -11.60 -9.70 24.74
C SER A 208 -12.87 -10.51 25.02
N THR A 209 -13.61 -10.85 23.96
CA THR A 209 -14.72 -11.81 24.02
C THR A 209 -14.30 -13.12 23.37
N SER A 210 -14.40 -14.23 24.10
CA SER A 210 -14.21 -15.58 23.53
C SER A 210 -15.37 -15.93 22.60
N VAL A 211 -15.06 -16.46 21.42
CA VAL A 211 -16.08 -16.88 20.44
C VAL A 211 -16.09 -18.39 20.20
N ARG A 212 -14.92 -19.05 20.17
CA ARG A 212 -14.81 -20.51 20.05
C ARG A 212 -13.40 -21.01 20.37
N GLY A 213 -13.22 -21.93 21.31
CA GLY A 213 -11.90 -22.46 21.65
C GLY A 213 -10.92 -21.33 22.01
N THR A 214 -9.80 -21.21 21.29
CA THR A 214 -8.83 -20.11 21.48
C THR A 214 -9.18 -18.83 20.71
N GLU A 215 -10.24 -18.86 19.91
CA GLU A 215 -10.70 -17.70 19.14
C GLU A 215 -11.28 -16.63 20.06
N LYS A 216 -10.75 -15.42 19.92
CA LYS A 216 -11.22 -14.22 20.63
C LYS A 216 -11.43 -13.10 19.64
N VAL A 217 -12.44 -12.27 19.89
CA VAL A 217 -12.66 -11.00 19.20
C VAL A 217 -12.52 -9.87 20.21
N THR A 218 -11.66 -8.90 19.92
CA THR A 218 -11.35 -7.78 20.81
C THR A 218 -11.45 -6.47 20.02
N PRO A 219 -12.38 -5.56 20.35
CA PRO A 219 -12.39 -4.21 19.79
C PRO A 219 -11.14 -3.44 20.26
N ALA A 220 -10.23 -3.10 19.35
CA ALA A 220 -8.99 -2.40 19.70
C ALA A 220 -8.39 -1.64 18.51
N LYS A 221 -7.63 -0.58 18.83
CA LYS A 221 -6.87 0.21 17.84
C LYS A 221 -5.66 -0.55 17.25
N TRP A 222 -5.13 -1.52 17.99
CA TRP A 222 -4.09 -2.43 17.52
C TRP A 222 -4.10 -3.75 18.31
N CYS A 223 -3.49 -4.77 17.74
CA CYS A 223 -3.12 -6.03 18.39
C CYS A 223 -1.73 -6.41 17.90
N ALA A 224 -0.92 -7.08 18.71
CA ALA A 224 0.30 -7.70 18.24
C ALA A 224 0.45 -9.13 18.73
N TYR A 225 1.15 -9.94 17.95
CA TYR A 225 1.60 -11.28 18.29
C TYR A 225 3.10 -11.26 18.55
N VAL A 226 3.50 -11.51 19.80
CA VAL A 226 4.89 -11.62 20.21
C VAL A 226 5.25 -13.10 20.24
N THR A 227 6.23 -13.50 19.43
CA THR A 227 6.59 -14.91 19.21
C THR A 227 8.06 -15.04 18.82
N ARG A 228 8.43 -16.15 18.19
CA ARG A 228 9.75 -16.41 17.60
C ARG A 228 9.62 -17.24 16.31
N ILE A 229 10.62 -17.15 15.46
CA ILE A 229 10.88 -18.11 14.38
C ILE A 229 12.20 -18.78 14.73
N ASP A 230 12.14 -20.08 14.99
CA ASP A 230 13.25 -20.83 15.62
C ASP A 230 13.63 -20.20 16.97
N ASP A 231 14.87 -19.72 17.11
CA ASP A 231 15.40 -19.03 18.29
C ASP A 231 15.28 -17.50 18.20
N LYS A 232 14.92 -16.95 17.03
CA LYS A 232 14.87 -15.51 16.77
C LYS A 232 13.52 -14.91 17.19
N PRO A 233 13.46 -14.01 18.18
CA PRO A 233 12.20 -13.39 18.56
C PRO A 233 11.66 -12.46 17.47
N VAL A 234 10.34 -12.45 17.29
CA VAL A 234 9.63 -11.65 16.28
C VAL A 234 8.36 -11.08 16.91
N THR A 235 8.01 -9.84 16.56
CA THR A 235 6.70 -9.26 16.90
C THR A 235 5.99 -8.79 15.63
N VAL A 236 4.73 -9.18 15.46
CA VAL A 236 3.88 -8.76 14.33
C VAL A 236 2.66 -8.04 14.87
N ALA A 237 2.45 -6.78 14.47
CA ALA A 237 1.33 -5.97 14.90
C ALA A 237 0.41 -5.61 13.74
N MET A 238 -0.89 -5.55 14.02
CA MET A 238 -1.93 -5.04 13.13
C MET A 238 -2.56 -3.80 13.74
N PHE A 239 -2.64 -2.73 12.94
CA PHE A 239 -3.15 -1.41 13.32
C PHE A 239 -4.45 -1.09 12.59
N SER A 240 -5.35 -0.36 13.24
CA SER A 240 -6.60 0.13 12.65
C SER A 240 -6.59 1.64 12.58
N ALA A 241 -6.92 2.22 11.42
CA ALA A 241 -7.16 3.66 11.34
C ALA A 241 -8.43 4.05 12.15
N PRO A 242 -8.45 5.23 12.79
CA PRO A 242 -9.64 5.80 13.44
C PRO A 242 -10.82 6.07 12.49
N SER A 243 -10.54 6.22 11.20
CA SER A 243 -11.55 6.46 10.16
C SER A 243 -12.25 5.19 9.68
N ASN A 244 -11.81 4.01 10.11
CA ASN A 244 -12.41 2.76 9.66
C ASN A 244 -13.86 2.65 10.14
N PHE A 245 -14.72 2.09 9.29
CA PHE A 245 -16.06 1.68 9.68
C PHE A 245 -16.01 0.78 10.93
N ARG A 246 -16.84 1.10 11.93
CA ARG A 246 -16.89 0.44 13.24
C ARG A 246 -15.56 0.51 14.02
N HIS A 247 -14.90 1.66 14.01
CA HIS A 247 -13.74 1.90 14.89
C HIS A 247 -14.15 1.88 16.38
N PRO A 248 -13.33 1.30 17.28
CA PRO A 248 -12.13 0.51 17.00
C PRO A 248 -12.46 -0.83 16.33
N THR A 249 -11.62 -1.23 15.37
CA THR A 249 -11.80 -2.49 14.62
C THR A 249 -11.90 -3.68 15.58
N PHE A 250 -12.77 -4.63 15.23
CA PHE A 250 -12.90 -5.91 15.92
C PHE A 250 -11.78 -6.85 15.48
N LEU A 251 -10.71 -6.93 16.27
CA LEU A 251 -9.55 -7.76 16.02
C LEU A 251 -9.79 -9.19 16.50
N PHE A 252 -9.91 -10.10 15.55
CA PHE A 252 -9.94 -11.54 15.80
C PHE A 252 -8.52 -12.06 16.03
N THR A 253 -8.37 -12.95 17.00
CA THR A 253 -7.12 -13.68 17.27
C THR A 253 -7.42 -15.13 17.62
N MET A 254 -6.49 -16.03 17.30
CA MET A 254 -6.48 -17.41 17.82
C MET A 254 -5.04 -17.90 17.95
N THR A 255 -4.80 -18.81 18.89
CA THR A 255 -3.49 -19.47 19.08
C THR A 255 -3.48 -20.93 18.63
N ALA A 256 -4.65 -21.57 18.54
CA ALA A 256 -4.82 -22.96 18.11
C ALA A 256 -6.03 -23.11 17.16
N PRO A 257 -5.94 -24.01 16.14
CA PRO A 257 -4.84 -24.95 15.88
C PRO A 257 -3.57 -24.28 15.32
N PHE A 258 -3.63 -22.99 15.03
CA PHE A 258 -2.51 -22.16 14.61
C PHE A 258 -2.68 -20.71 15.08
N ALA A 259 -1.63 -19.90 14.94
CA ALA A 259 -1.73 -18.47 15.22
C ALA A 259 -2.34 -17.70 14.04
N TYR A 260 -3.27 -16.78 14.33
CA TYR A 260 -3.90 -15.94 13.31
C TYR A 260 -4.34 -14.59 13.90
N ILE A 261 -4.23 -13.52 13.09
CA ILE A 261 -4.84 -12.22 13.38
C ILE A 261 -5.76 -11.87 12.21
N SER A 262 -6.94 -11.31 12.49
CA SER A 262 -7.76 -10.68 11.45
C SER A 262 -8.41 -9.39 11.93
N ALA A 263 -8.32 -8.33 11.12
CA ALA A 263 -9.12 -7.13 11.29
C ALA A 263 -10.48 -7.32 10.62
N THR A 264 -11.51 -7.54 11.44
CA THR A 264 -12.85 -7.89 10.96
C THR A 264 -13.79 -6.69 11.03
N LEU A 265 -14.87 -6.76 10.25
CA LEU A 265 -15.97 -5.82 10.35
C LEU A 265 -17.07 -6.29 11.32
N ASN A 266 -16.87 -7.39 12.08
CA ASN A 266 -17.88 -8.01 12.95
C ASN A 266 -19.19 -8.41 12.24
N LEU A 267 -19.11 -8.77 10.96
CA LEU A 267 -20.28 -9.08 10.12
C LEU A 267 -21.04 -10.34 10.54
N TYR A 268 -20.44 -11.20 11.36
CA TYR A 268 -21.11 -12.40 11.88
C TYR A 268 -22.12 -12.09 13.00
N ARG A 269 -21.98 -10.94 13.67
CA ARG A 269 -22.96 -10.43 14.64
C ARG A 269 -23.78 -9.29 14.09
N GLN A 270 -23.14 -8.43 13.30
CA GLN A 270 -23.74 -7.22 12.78
C GLN A 270 -23.57 -7.17 11.26
N PRO A 271 -24.44 -7.85 10.48
CA PRO A 271 -24.47 -7.71 9.03
C PRO A 271 -24.55 -6.25 8.59
N TYR A 272 -24.12 -5.97 7.37
CA TYR A 272 -24.12 -4.62 6.81
C TYR A 272 -24.43 -4.66 5.32
N THR A 273 -25.33 -3.81 4.84
CA THR A 273 -25.63 -3.70 3.41
C THR A 273 -24.92 -2.47 2.83
N LEU A 274 -23.97 -2.70 1.92
CA LEU A 274 -23.30 -1.64 1.18
C LEU A 274 -24.19 -1.15 0.04
N LYS A 275 -24.49 0.15 0.03
CA LYS A 275 -25.37 0.79 -0.97
C LYS A 275 -24.60 1.23 -2.23
N PRO A 276 -25.27 1.37 -3.40
CA PRO A 276 -24.71 1.88 -4.65
C PRO A 276 -23.90 3.17 -4.59
N ASP A 277 -24.34 4.10 -3.76
CA ASP A 277 -23.77 5.43 -3.57
C ASP A 277 -22.77 5.51 -2.41
N ALA A 278 -22.50 4.37 -1.75
CA ALA A 278 -21.62 4.29 -0.60
C ALA A 278 -20.35 3.50 -0.90
N SER A 279 -19.32 3.73 -0.09
CA SER A 279 -18.09 2.94 -0.11
C SER A 279 -17.62 2.59 1.29
N LEU A 280 -17.02 1.41 1.45
CA LEU A 280 -16.23 1.07 2.64
C LEU A 280 -14.76 1.40 2.38
N ASP A 281 -14.26 2.46 3.01
CA ASP A 281 -12.84 2.84 2.98
C ASP A 281 -12.18 2.38 4.29
N LEU A 282 -11.30 1.39 4.18
CA LEU A 282 -10.69 0.74 5.31
C LEU A 282 -9.18 0.79 5.16
N THR A 283 -8.51 1.31 6.18
CA THR A 283 -7.06 1.45 6.24
C THR A 283 -6.50 0.75 7.47
N TYR A 284 -5.56 -0.17 7.24
CA TYR A 284 -4.89 -0.96 8.25
C TYR A 284 -3.38 -0.84 8.13
N GLY A 285 -2.67 -0.99 9.25
CA GLY A 285 -1.21 -1.04 9.28
C GLY A 285 -0.72 -2.40 9.70
N ILE A 286 0.42 -2.85 9.16
CA ILE A 286 1.11 -4.07 9.58
C ILE A 286 2.55 -3.69 9.92
N ALA A 287 2.96 -3.89 11.16
CA ALA A 287 4.33 -3.63 11.61
C ALA A 287 4.99 -4.93 12.05
N ILE A 288 6.14 -5.26 11.46
CA ILE A 288 6.87 -6.48 11.76
C ILE A 288 8.27 -6.13 12.24
N PHE A 289 8.59 -6.58 13.44
CA PHE A 289 9.81 -6.26 14.15
C PHE A 289 10.70 -7.49 14.29
N ASP A 290 12.00 -7.27 14.17
CA ASP A 290 12.96 -8.13 14.85
C ASP A 290 12.86 -7.88 16.36
N GLY A 291 12.84 -8.96 17.14
CA GLY A 291 12.79 -8.92 18.59
C GLY A 291 11.37 -8.90 19.19
N LYS A 292 11.32 -9.11 20.51
CA LYS A 292 10.11 -8.91 21.31
C LYS A 292 9.87 -7.41 21.50
N ARG A 293 8.63 -6.96 21.31
CA ARG A 293 8.23 -5.56 21.56
C ARG A 293 7.10 -5.51 22.57
N ASP A 294 7.20 -4.56 23.50
CA ASP A 294 6.15 -4.28 24.48
C ASP A 294 5.09 -3.32 23.92
N GLY A 295 4.01 -3.14 24.69
CA GLY A 295 2.91 -2.24 24.34
C GLY A 295 3.35 -0.79 24.12
N SER A 296 4.40 -0.32 24.78
CA SER A 296 4.88 1.07 24.62
C SER A 296 5.51 1.29 23.23
N VAL A 297 6.30 0.32 22.75
CA VAL A 297 6.90 0.38 21.41
C VAL A 297 5.80 0.29 20.34
N LEU A 298 4.82 -0.58 20.57
CA LEU A 298 3.68 -0.75 19.66
C LEU A 298 2.84 0.50 19.57
N GLU A 299 2.52 1.13 20.70
CA GLU A 299 1.77 2.39 20.72
C GLU A 299 2.54 3.50 19.99
N ARG A 300 3.84 3.66 20.26
CA ARG A 300 4.66 4.66 19.53
C ARG A 300 4.68 4.40 18.02
N THR A 301 4.74 3.13 17.61
CA THR A 301 4.74 2.75 16.19
C THR A 301 3.37 3.00 15.57
N TYR A 302 2.28 2.69 16.27
CA TYR A 302 0.92 3.02 15.86
C TYR A 302 0.74 4.53 15.65
N GLN A 303 1.19 5.36 16.60
CA GLN A 303 1.12 6.82 16.46
C GLN A 303 1.96 7.35 15.28
N LYS A 304 3.14 6.79 15.03
CA LYS A 304 3.94 7.10 13.84
C LYS A 304 3.20 6.72 12.56
N TRP A 305 2.64 5.52 12.51
CA TRP A 305 1.86 5.03 11.37
C TRP A 305 0.65 5.93 11.08
N LEU A 306 -0.08 6.38 12.12
CA LEU A 306 -1.18 7.32 11.96
C LEU A 306 -0.76 8.62 11.26
N LYS A 307 0.42 9.15 11.57
CA LYS A 307 0.95 10.36 10.90
C LYS A 307 1.22 10.09 9.42
N LEU A 308 1.73 8.92 9.07
CA LEU A 308 2.00 8.52 7.68
C LEU A 308 0.71 8.37 6.86
N VAL A 309 -0.37 7.86 7.44
CA VAL A 309 -1.64 7.66 6.72
C VAL A 309 -2.60 8.85 6.77
N ARG A 310 -2.47 9.76 7.75
CA ARG A 310 -3.26 11.01 7.83
C ARG A 310 -2.81 12.07 6.82
N ASN A 311 -1.55 12.07 6.42
CA ASN A 311 -0.94 13.12 5.58
C ASN A 311 -1.22 12.99 4.07
N ARG A 312 -2.28 12.29 3.65
CA ARG A 312 -2.79 12.41 2.28
C ARG A 312 -4.09 13.20 2.32
N PRO A 313 -4.19 14.37 1.66
CA PRO A 313 -5.49 14.98 1.42
C PRO A 313 -6.34 13.96 0.66
N ALA A 314 -7.32 13.39 1.35
CA ALA A 314 -8.33 12.58 0.71
C ALA A 314 -9.29 13.55 0.01
N ALA A 315 -9.38 13.48 -1.31
CA ALA A 315 -10.50 14.06 -2.04
C ALA A 315 -11.76 13.25 -1.68
N ALA A 316 -12.35 13.56 -0.52
CA ALA A 316 -13.53 12.90 0.01
C ALA A 316 -14.78 13.22 -0.82
N MET A 317 -14.72 14.29 -1.62
CA MET A 317 -15.73 14.66 -2.58
C MET A 317 -15.21 14.34 -3.98
N ARG A 318 -15.98 13.57 -4.73
CA ARG A 318 -15.84 13.45 -6.18
C ARG A 318 -16.95 14.27 -6.81
N MET A 319 -16.58 15.16 -7.73
CA MET A 319 -17.54 15.81 -8.60
C MET A 319 -17.53 15.04 -9.91
N ASP A 320 -18.68 14.52 -10.33
CA ASP A 320 -18.82 13.93 -11.65
C ASP A 320 -18.60 15.04 -12.69
N ALA A 321 -17.43 15.04 -13.31
CA ALA A 321 -17.15 15.91 -14.44
C ALA A 321 -17.80 15.27 -15.68
N LYS A 322 -18.80 15.95 -16.24
CA LYS A 322 -19.30 15.61 -17.58
C LYS A 322 -18.41 16.31 -18.59
N ASP A 323 -17.75 15.53 -19.43
CA ASP A 323 -16.99 16.09 -20.55
C ASP A 323 -17.94 16.80 -21.53
N HIS A 324 -17.69 18.08 -21.76
CA HIS A 324 -18.44 18.89 -22.73
C HIS A 324 -17.82 18.82 -24.13
N GLY A 325 -16.62 18.26 -24.25
CA GLY A 325 -15.80 18.32 -25.45
C GLY A 325 -14.96 19.60 -25.53
N ILE A 326 -14.43 19.87 -26.73
CA ILE A 326 -13.49 20.97 -26.95
C ILE A 326 -14.25 22.31 -26.97
N VAL A 327 -13.97 23.19 -26.00
CA VAL A 327 -14.56 24.54 -25.88
C VAL A 327 -13.70 25.66 -26.46
N LEU A 328 -12.41 25.39 -26.73
CA LEU A 328 -11.50 26.32 -27.41
C LEU A 328 -10.50 25.53 -28.25
N ARG A 329 -10.45 25.80 -29.55
CA ARG A 329 -9.44 25.25 -30.48
C ARG A 329 -8.32 26.26 -30.63
N TYR A 330 -7.08 25.84 -30.79
CA TYR A 330 -5.98 26.73 -31.20
C TYR A 330 -6.00 26.94 -32.73
N GLY A 331 -5.27 27.94 -33.24
CA GLY A 331 -5.04 28.10 -34.68
C GLY A 331 -5.61 29.39 -35.28
N ASP A 332 -6.42 30.13 -34.52
CA ASP A 332 -7.11 31.35 -34.96
C ASP A 332 -7.00 32.49 -33.94
N GLY A 333 -6.05 32.41 -33.01
CA GLY A 333 -5.79 33.46 -32.03
C GLY A 333 -5.30 34.78 -32.68
N PRO A 334 -5.68 35.94 -32.12
CA PRO A 334 -5.24 37.25 -32.59
C PRO A 334 -3.72 37.33 -32.76
N GLY A 335 -3.27 37.94 -33.85
CA GLY A 335 -1.84 38.05 -34.13
C GLY A 335 -1.11 36.72 -34.34
N ARG A 336 -1.86 35.62 -34.61
CA ARG A 336 -1.32 34.26 -34.76
C ARG A 336 -0.62 33.80 -33.48
N CYS A 337 -1.12 34.20 -32.31
CA CYS A 337 -0.52 33.91 -31.01
C CYS A 337 -0.49 32.41 -30.69
N ASP A 338 -1.44 31.63 -31.21
CA ASP A 338 -1.60 30.19 -30.91
C ASP A 338 -1.59 29.31 -32.17
N ILE A 339 -1.07 29.83 -33.30
CA ILE A 339 -1.17 29.19 -34.61
C ILE A 339 -0.57 27.77 -34.67
N LEU A 340 0.38 27.46 -33.78
CA LEU A 340 1.08 26.18 -33.73
C LEU A 340 0.60 25.27 -32.58
N GLY A 341 -0.21 25.76 -31.64
CA GLY A 341 -0.66 24.98 -30.48
C GLY A 341 -1.07 25.82 -29.27
N ALA A 342 -1.75 25.15 -28.34
CA ALA A 342 -2.11 25.68 -27.03
C ALA A 342 -1.99 24.59 -25.95
N ARG A 343 -1.56 24.94 -24.74
CA ARG A 343 -1.48 24.03 -23.58
C ARG A 343 -1.60 24.78 -22.24
N ASP A 344 -1.54 24.03 -21.15
CA ASP A 344 -1.38 24.53 -19.77
C ASP A 344 -2.38 25.62 -19.41
N VAL A 345 -3.65 25.23 -19.39
CA VAL A 345 -4.78 26.14 -19.18
C VAL A 345 -4.96 26.48 -17.69
N TRP A 346 -5.17 27.76 -17.41
CA TRP A 346 -5.60 28.28 -16.11
C TRP A 346 -6.85 29.15 -16.26
N VAL A 347 -7.94 28.78 -15.58
CA VAL A 347 -9.21 29.53 -15.61
C VAL A 347 -9.54 30.10 -14.24
N PHE A 348 -9.92 31.37 -14.19
CA PHE A 348 -10.44 32.00 -12.98
C PHE A 348 -11.67 32.87 -13.29
N GLU A 349 -12.53 33.06 -12.29
CA GLU A 349 -13.73 33.90 -12.38
C GLU A 349 -13.47 35.24 -11.69
N SER A 350 -13.92 36.33 -12.31
CA SER A 350 -13.94 37.65 -11.72
C SER A 350 -15.03 38.52 -12.35
N GLY A 351 -15.91 39.07 -11.52
CA GLY A 351 -16.95 40.00 -11.96
C GLY A 351 -17.93 39.38 -12.97
N GLY A 352 -18.28 38.11 -12.78
CA GLY A 352 -19.17 37.37 -13.68
C GLY A 352 -18.56 37.09 -15.05
N SER A 353 -17.23 36.99 -15.13
CA SER A 353 -16.50 36.64 -16.34
C SER A 353 -15.42 35.62 -16.01
N TYR A 354 -15.17 34.70 -16.93
CA TYR A 354 -14.12 33.71 -16.83
C TYR A 354 -12.94 34.12 -17.71
N TYR A 355 -11.74 34.01 -17.17
CA TYR A 355 -10.49 34.37 -17.84
C TYR A 355 -9.64 33.10 -17.94
N MET A 356 -9.38 32.67 -19.16
CA MET A 356 -8.51 31.54 -19.49
C MET A 356 -7.17 32.08 -19.93
N HIS A 357 -6.14 31.84 -19.13
CA HIS A 357 -4.75 31.98 -19.56
C HIS A 357 -4.26 30.63 -20.06
N TYR A 358 -3.51 30.63 -21.16
CA TYR A 358 -2.96 29.41 -21.73
C TYR A 358 -1.63 29.72 -22.41
N ASP A 359 -0.76 28.72 -22.45
CA ASP A 359 0.48 28.77 -23.21
C ASP A 359 0.16 28.61 -24.69
N ALA A 360 0.34 29.67 -25.47
CA ALA A 360 0.07 29.72 -26.90
C ALA A 360 1.37 29.66 -27.70
N ALA A 361 1.44 28.74 -28.66
CA ALA A 361 2.57 28.61 -29.56
C ALA A 361 2.35 29.47 -30.81
N GLY A 362 2.96 30.64 -30.82
CA GLY A 362 2.87 31.60 -31.91
C GLY A 362 4.15 31.69 -32.73
N SER A 363 4.12 32.56 -33.73
CA SER A 363 5.31 32.88 -34.56
C SER A 363 6.50 33.45 -33.76
N LYS A 364 6.25 33.96 -32.54
CA LYS A 364 7.24 34.56 -31.65
C LYS A 364 7.66 33.63 -30.50
N GLY A 365 7.22 32.37 -30.52
CA GLY A 365 7.49 31.38 -29.46
C GLY A 365 6.27 31.11 -28.58
N TRP A 366 6.51 30.47 -27.44
CA TRP A 366 5.50 30.19 -26.43
C TRP A 366 5.28 31.42 -25.55
N LEU A 367 4.08 31.99 -25.62
CA LEU A 367 3.69 33.16 -24.82
C LEU A 367 2.35 32.86 -24.13
N CYS A 368 2.11 33.55 -23.03
CA CYS A 368 0.83 33.49 -22.34
C CYS A 368 -0.20 34.30 -23.13
N SER A 369 -1.29 33.65 -23.52
CA SER A 369 -2.43 34.27 -24.20
C SER A 369 -3.67 34.25 -23.33
N LEU A 370 -4.57 35.20 -23.58
CA LEU A 370 -5.84 35.32 -22.86
C LEU A 370 -7.03 34.95 -23.75
N ALA A 371 -8.00 34.23 -23.18
CA ALA A 371 -9.36 34.14 -23.68
C ALA A 371 -10.38 34.43 -22.57
N VAL A 372 -11.51 35.03 -22.92
CA VAL A 372 -12.55 35.43 -21.96
C VAL A 372 -13.88 34.77 -22.31
N SER A 373 -14.65 34.36 -21.30
CA SER A 373 -15.96 33.74 -21.46
C SER A 373 -16.95 34.24 -20.41
N LYS A 374 -18.25 34.10 -20.71
CA LYS A 374 -19.34 34.32 -19.75
C LYS A 374 -19.99 33.02 -19.27
N ASP A 375 -19.75 31.90 -19.95
CA ASP A 375 -20.48 30.64 -19.80
C ASP A 375 -19.57 29.40 -19.72
N LEU A 376 -18.25 29.57 -19.80
CA LEU A 376 -17.21 28.51 -19.89
C LEU A 376 -17.24 27.67 -21.18
N LEU A 377 -18.19 27.92 -22.09
CA LEU A 377 -18.38 27.17 -23.32
C LEU A 377 -17.90 27.96 -24.53
N THR A 378 -18.16 29.26 -24.53
CA THR A 378 -17.90 30.17 -25.62
C THR A 378 -16.78 31.12 -25.21
N TRP A 379 -15.67 31.12 -25.95
CA TRP A 379 -14.45 31.83 -25.58
C TRP A 379 -14.03 32.83 -26.65
N GLU A 380 -13.83 34.08 -26.23
CA GLU A 380 -13.27 35.14 -27.06
C GLU A 380 -11.77 35.29 -26.79
N LYS A 381 -10.93 35.00 -27.79
CA LYS A 381 -9.48 35.14 -27.68
C LYS A 381 -9.05 36.60 -27.76
N LYS A 382 -8.20 37.02 -26.84
CA LYS A 382 -7.67 38.39 -26.73
C LYS A 382 -6.20 38.52 -27.19
N GLY A 383 -5.52 37.40 -27.43
CA GLY A 383 -4.11 37.37 -27.81
C GLY A 383 -3.22 36.99 -26.65
#